data_AF-K7EYW2-F1
#
_entry.id   AF-K7EYW2-F1
#
_cell.length_a   1.000
_cell.length_b   1.000
_cell.length_c   1.000
_cell.angle_alpha   90.00
_cell.angle_beta   90.00
_cell.angle_gamma   90.00
#
_symmetry.space_group_name_H-M   'P 1'
#
loop_
_entity.id
_entity.type
_entity.pdbx_description
1 polymer ?
#
loop_
_entity_poly.entity_id
_entity_poly.type
_entity_poly.pdbx_seq_one_letter_code
_entity_poly.pdbx_strand_id
1 'polypeptide(L)'
;MEPLDTGAKAKKTLGNVDYIESSEFSQGMLPTNKDVIQNMLYLLQPKRAGQAQRSKEDAAQLLAELLQKHWLFCNLHTIATKHIKKNILKIYEEFTKLHQTRKQRQNQSFTEKADIFNRRTEQLFDIFCTDTV
;
A
#
# COMPACT_ATOMS: atom_id res chain seq x y z
N MET A 1 27.63 -0.70 -10.31
CA MET A 1 26.93 -1.46 -11.37
C MET A 1 25.81 -2.19 -10.66
N GLU A 2 24.65 -1.55 -10.54
CA GLU A 2 23.47 -2.13 -9.87
C GLU A 2 22.91 -3.25 -10.77
N PRO A 3 22.57 -4.43 -10.23
CA PRO A 3 21.97 -5.47 -11.05
C PRO A 3 20.55 -5.04 -11.44
N LEU A 4 20.30 -5.02 -12.75
CA LEU A 4 18.96 -4.90 -13.33
C LEU A 4 18.12 -6.09 -12.83
N ASP A 5 17.35 -5.84 -11.78
CA ASP A 5 16.40 -6.80 -11.21
C ASP A 5 15.19 -6.89 -12.16
N THR A 6 15.36 -7.64 -13.25
CA THR A 6 14.28 -8.14 -14.12
C THR A 6 13.46 -9.24 -13.43
N GLY A 7 13.17 -9.08 -12.14
CA GLY A 7 12.16 -9.87 -11.45
C GLY A 7 10.79 -9.43 -11.95
N ALA A 8 9.98 -10.39 -12.44
CA ALA A 8 8.59 -10.12 -12.75
C ALA A 8 7.91 -9.50 -11.51
N LYS A 9 7.60 -8.19 -11.57
CA LYS A 9 6.95 -7.49 -10.46
C LYS A 9 5.67 -8.25 -10.12
N ALA A 10 5.53 -8.70 -8.87
CA ALA A 10 4.34 -9.46 -8.57
C ALA A 10 3.14 -8.52 -8.58
N LYS A 11 2.05 -9.06 -9.11
CA LYS A 11 0.83 -8.33 -9.41
C LYS A 11 -0.31 -9.02 -8.70
N LYS A 12 -1.16 -8.22 -8.05
CA LYS A 12 -2.42 -8.66 -7.48
C LYS A 12 -3.56 -7.91 -8.15
N THR A 13 -4.61 -8.63 -8.52
CA THR A 13 -5.79 -8.05 -9.17
C THR A 13 -6.98 -8.09 -8.21
N LEU A 14 -7.63 -6.95 -8.03
CA LEU A 14 -8.86 -6.82 -7.26
C LEU A 14 -9.95 -6.22 -8.14
N GLY A 15 -10.94 -7.03 -8.51
CA GLY A 15 -11.90 -6.65 -9.55
C GLY A 15 -11.18 -6.43 -10.88
N ASN A 16 -11.28 -5.21 -11.42
CA ASN A 16 -10.64 -4.81 -12.68
C ASN A 16 -9.35 -4.00 -12.50
N VAL A 17 -8.87 -3.83 -11.26
CA VAL A 17 -7.71 -3.01 -10.96
C VAL A 17 -6.51 -3.85 -10.56
N ASP A 18 -5.38 -3.52 -11.15
CA ASP A 18 -4.10 -4.16 -10.90
C ASP A 18 -3.26 -3.35 -9.90
N TYR A 19 -2.75 -4.07 -8.91
CA TYR A 19 -1.81 -3.59 -7.90
C TYR A 19 -0.47 -4.27 -8.17
N ILE A 20 0.45 -3.50 -8.76
CA ILE A 20 1.79 -3.96 -9.13
C ILE A 20 2.76 -3.48 -8.07
N GLU A 21 3.62 -4.35 -7.57
CA GLU A 21 4.60 -3.97 -6.56
C GLU A 21 5.52 -2.84 -7.01
N SER A 22 5.70 -1.88 -6.13
CA SER A 22 6.60 -0.74 -6.32
C SER A 22 7.36 -0.48 -5.03
N SER A 23 8.64 -0.18 -5.12
CA SER A 23 9.48 0.21 -3.99
C SER A 23 9.58 1.72 -3.81
N GLU A 24 9.06 2.48 -4.77
CA GLU A 24 9.27 3.91 -4.90
C GLU A 24 7.95 4.64 -5.17
N PHE A 25 7.93 5.91 -4.78
CA PHE A 25 6.89 6.86 -5.13
C PHE A 25 7.34 7.69 -6.33
N SER A 26 6.39 8.08 -7.17
CA SER A 26 6.67 8.98 -8.30
C SER A 26 7.22 10.31 -7.78
N GLN A 27 8.39 10.72 -8.28
CA GLN A 27 9.03 11.97 -7.86
C GLN A 27 8.16 13.18 -8.21
N GLY A 28 8.07 14.14 -7.30
CA GLY A 28 7.28 15.37 -7.48
C GLY A 28 5.77 15.18 -7.41
N MET A 29 5.29 13.96 -7.19
CA MET A 29 3.87 13.65 -7.05
C MET A 29 3.53 13.18 -5.65
N LEU A 30 2.31 13.52 -5.27
CA LEU A 30 1.68 13.20 -4.02
C LEU A 30 1.24 11.72 -4.01
N PRO A 31 1.74 10.82 -3.13
CA PRO A 31 1.35 9.41 -3.13
C PRO A 31 -0.15 9.18 -2.92
N THR A 32 -0.69 8.21 -3.65
CA THR A 32 -2.07 7.74 -3.53
C THR A 32 -2.20 6.57 -2.56
N ASN A 33 -3.43 6.28 -2.16
CA ASN A 33 -3.76 5.06 -1.41
C ASN A 33 -3.32 3.79 -2.17
N LYS A 34 -3.39 3.80 -3.51
CA LYS A 34 -2.90 2.71 -4.38
C LYS A 34 -1.39 2.52 -4.25
N ASP A 35 -0.62 3.61 -4.28
CA ASP A 35 0.85 3.56 -4.13
C ASP A 35 1.26 2.96 -2.78
N VAL A 36 0.52 3.28 -1.72
CA VAL A 36 0.73 2.71 -0.38
C VAL A 36 0.52 1.19 -0.39
N ILE A 37 -0.54 0.70 -1.03
CA ILE A 37 -0.79 -0.75 -1.15
C ILE A 37 0.31 -1.42 -1.96
N GLN A 38 0.73 -0.82 -3.07
CA GLN A 38 1.79 -1.35 -3.94
C GLN A 38 3.15 -1.43 -3.22
N ASN A 39 3.46 -0.44 -2.39
CA ASN A 39 4.65 -0.45 -1.53
C ASN A 39 4.56 -1.48 -0.40
N MET A 40 3.38 -1.63 0.22
CA MET A 40 3.16 -2.69 1.20
C MET A 40 3.36 -4.08 0.60
N LEU A 41 2.87 -4.31 -0.62
CA LEU A 41 3.10 -5.57 -1.33
C LEU A 41 4.59 -5.83 -1.55
N TYR A 42 5.34 -4.83 -2.02
CA TYR A 42 6.78 -4.93 -2.22
C TYR A 42 7.54 -5.22 -0.91
N LEU A 43 7.23 -4.49 0.16
CA LEU A 43 7.91 -4.62 1.45
C LEU A 43 7.64 -5.95 2.16
N LEU A 44 6.52 -6.59 1.84
CA LEU A 44 6.12 -7.88 2.37
C LEU A 44 6.61 -9.05 1.51
N GLN A 45 7.21 -8.82 0.36
CA GLN A 45 7.82 -9.89 -0.42
C GLN A 45 9.15 -10.33 0.18
N PRO A 46 9.40 -11.66 0.29
CA PRO A 46 10.72 -12.15 0.59
C PRO A 46 11.65 -11.88 -0.60
N LYS A 47 12.72 -11.09 -0.38
CA LYS A 47 13.67 -10.74 -1.44
C LYS A 47 14.62 -11.88 -1.82
N ARG A 48 14.73 -12.91 -0.98
CA ARG A 48 15.56 -14.09 -1.21
C ARG A 48 14.84 -15.35 -0.73
N ALA A 49 15.02 -16.46 -1.44
CA ALA A 49 14.53 -17.76 -1.02
C ALA A 49 15.11 -18.10 0.38
N GLY A 50 14.23 -18.40 1.34
CA GLY A 50 14.62 -18.68 2.73
C GLY A 50 14.74 -17.46 3.65
N GLN A 51 14.57 -16.24 3.15
CA GLN A 51 14.50 -15.06 4.02
C GLN A 51 13.14 -15.01 4.74
N ALA A 52 13.16 -14.73 6.05
CA ALA A 52 11.94 -14.51 6.81
C ALA A 52 11.14 -13.36 6.20
N GLN A 53 9.84 -13.57 6.03
CA GLN A 53 8.93 -12.53 5.57
C GLN A 53 8.85 -11.43 6.62
N ARG A 54 8.95 -10.16 6.19
CA ARG A 54 8.76 -9.02 7.08
C ARG A 54 7.32 -9.03 7.63
N SER A 55 7.14 -8.66 8.89
CA SER A 55 5.82 -8.48 9.48
C SER A 55 5.06 -7.32 8.81
N LYS A 56 3.72 -7.30 8.92
CA LYS A 56 2.91 -6.19 8.40
C LYS A 56 3.22 -4.89 9.14
N GLU A 57 3.49 -5.02 10.43
CA GLU A 57 3.76 -3.93 11.35
C GLU A 57 5.09 -3.25 11.05
N ASP A 58 6.13 -4.03 10.76
CA ASP A 58 7.45 -3.52 10.37
C ASP A 58 7.42 -2.93 8.97
N ALA A 59 6.71 -3.59 8.03
CA ALA A 59 6.54 -3.06 6.68
C ALA A 59 5.80 -1.70 6.70
N ALA A 60 4.73 -1.59 7.48
CA ALA A 60 3.98 -0.35 7.61
C ALA A 60 4.78 0.74 8.33
N GLN A 61 5.63 0.39 9.31
CA GLN A 61 6.53 1.34 9.97
C GLN A 61 7.54 1.92 8.98
N LEU A 62 8.23 1.05 8.21
CA LEU A 62 9.18 1.49 7.19
C LEU A 62 8.50 2.35 6.13
N LEU A 63 7.30 1.96 5.69
CA LEU A 63 6.55 2.74 4.71
C LEU A 63 6.10 4.10 5.26
N ALA A 64 5.72 4.18 6.54
CA ALA A 64 5.36 5.44 7.18
C ALA A 64 6.55 6.42 7.22
N GLU A 65 7.75 5.93 7.50
CA GLU A 65 8.98 6.73 7.47
C GLU A 65 9.34 7.18 6.06
N LEU A 66 9.17 6.31 5.05
CA LEU A 66 9.36 6.66 3.64
C LEU A 66 8.36 7.74 3.19
N LEU A 67 7.08 7.58 3.51
CA LEU A 67 6.04 8.57 3.22
C LEU A 67 6.32 9.91 3.89
N GLN A 68 6.72 9.89 5.17
CA GLN A 68 7.08 11.12 5.88
C GLN A 68 8.25 11.85 5.19
N LYS A 69 9.30 11.13 4.79
CA LYS A 69 10.44 11.71 4.07
C LYS A 69 10.03 12.25 2.70
N HIS A 70 9.22 11.51 1.94
CA HIS A 70 8.71 11.94 0.64
C HIS A 70 7.87 13.21 0.76
N TRP A 71 7.05 13.29 1.80
CA TRP A 71 6.25 14.48 2.06
C TRP A 71 7.03 15.70 2.48
N LEU A 72 8.06 15.50 3.31
CA LEU A 72 8.98 16.57 3.63
C LEU A 72 9.70 17.07 2.37
N PHE A 73 10.06 16.18 1.45
CA PHE A 73 10.62 16.56 0.15
C PHE A 73 9.63 17.38 -0.70
N CYS A 74 8.34 17.09 -0.61
CA CYS A 74 7.27 17.92 -1.18
C CYS A 74 6.93 19.17 -0.35
N ASN A 75 7.76 19.53 0.63
CA ASN A 75 7.59 20.68 1.53
C ASN A 75 6.31 20.63 2.39
N LEU A 76 5.84 19.44 2.73
CA LEU A 76 4.69 19.21 3.62
C LEU A 76 5.16 18.60 4.95
N HIS A 77 4.96 19.33 6.05
CA HIS A 77 5.27 18.84 7.39
C HIS A 77 4.20 17.86 7.87
N THR A 78 4.57 16.60 8.13
CA THR A 78 3.61 15.54 8.47
C THR A 78 3.30 15.47 9.97
N ILE A 79 2.23 14.74 10.32
CA ILE A 79 2.00 14.30 11.69
C ILE A 79 2.97 13.18 12.09
N ALA A 80 2.92 12.75 13.36
CA ALA A 80 3.70 11.64 13.88
C ALA A 80 3.50 10.35 13.06
N THR A 81 4.61 9.68 12.73
CA THR A 81 4.64 8.44 11.92
C THR A 81 3.73 7.34 12.43
N LYS A 82 3.43 7.31 13.73
CA LYS A 82 2.47 6.38 14.34
C LYS A 82 1.07 6.42 13.70
N HIS A 83 0.59 7.60 13.33
CA HIS A 83 -0.75 7.77 12.74
C HIS A 83 -0.75 7.36 11.27
N ILE A 84 0.30 7.73 10.54
CA ILE A 84 0.54 7.30 9.15
C ILE A 84 0.57 5.76 9.11
N LYS A 85 1.36 5.12 9.98
CA LYS A 85 1.43 3.65 10.11
C LYS A 85 0.06 3.03 10.34
N LYS A 86 -0.74 3.58 11.26
CA LYS A 86 -2.09 3.08 11.56
C LYS A 86 -2.99 3.14 10.32
N ASN A 87 -2.95 4.23 9.56
CA ASN A 87 -3.73 4.38 8.35
C ASN A 87 -3.27 3.41 7.23
N ILE A 88 -1.96 3.23 7.05
CA ILE A 88 -1.39 2.22 6.13
C ILE A 88 -1.92 0.82 6.46
N LEU A 89 -1.85 0.42 7.74
CA LEU A 89 -2.34 -0.88 8.19
C LEU A 89 -3.82 -1.06 7.92
N LYS A 90 -4.65 -0.04 8.19
CA LYS A 90 -6.09 -0.06 7.95
C LYS A 90 -6.41 -0.28 6.46
N ILE A 91 -5.80 0.49 5.57
CA ILE A 91 -6.01 0.38 4.13
C ILE A 91 -5.54 -0.98 3.60
N TYR A 92 -4.39 -1.46 4.09
CA TYR A 92 -3.84 -2.73 3.64
C TYR A 92 -4.64 -3.93 4.16
N GLU A 93 -5.22 -3.83 5.36
CA GLU A 93 -6.13 -4.84 5.90
C GLU A 93 -7.43 -4.91 5.10
N GLU A 94 -8.01 -3.76 4.74
CA GLU A 94 -9.19 -3.67 3.87
C GLU A 94 -8.91 -4.30 2.50
N PHE A 95 -7.78 -3.96 1.89
CA PHE A 95 -7.30 -4.60 0.65
C PHE A 95 -7.18 -6.12 0.81
N THR A 96 -6.52 -6.58 1.87
CA THR A 96 -6.27 -8.00 2.12
C THR A 96 -7.57 -8.77 2.29
N LYS A 97 -8.54 -8.22 3.03
CA LYS A 97 -9.87 -8.82 3.23
C LYS A 97 -10.60 -8.99 1.90
N LEU A 98 -10.59 -7.97 1.05
CA LEU A 98 -11.22 -8.02 -0.26
C LEU A 98 -10.49 -9.02 -1.18
N HIS A 99 -9.17 -8.92 -1.28
CA HIS A 99 -8.36 -9.79 -2.14
C HIS A 99 -8.44 -11.28 -1.74
N GLN A 100 -8.51 -11.59 -0.45
CA GLN A 100 -8.59 -12.97 0.06
C GLN A 100 -10.03 -13.54 0.06
N THR A 101 -11.02 -12.77 -0.40
CA THR A 101 -12.39 -13.25 -0.50
C THR A 101 -12.47 -14.39 -1.52
N ARG A 102 -12.91 -15.56 -1.05
CA ARG A 102 -13.06 -16.78 -1.89
C ARG A 102 -14.01 -16.52 -3.05
N LYS A 103 -13.69 -17.03 -4.24
CA LYS A 103 -14.49 -16.89 -5.48
C LYS A 103 -15.99 -17.16 -5.29
N GLN A 104 -16.35 -18.19 -4.51
CA GLN A 104 -17.75 -18.54 -4.23
C GLN A 104 -18.54 -17.44 -3.48
N ARG A 105 -17.85 -16.53 -2.79
CA ARG A 105 -18.45 -15.40 -2.04
C ARG A 105 -18.36 -14.08 -2.80
N GLN A 106 -17.81 -14.07 -4.02
CA GLN A 106 -17.72 -12.89 -4.87
C GLN A 106 -19.05 -12.66 -5.58
N ASN A 107 -20.05 -12.22 -4.81
CA ASN A 107 -21.36 -11.83 -5.30
C ASN A 107 -21.37 -10.35 -5.74
N GLN A 108 -22.54 -9.84 -6.13
CA GLN A 108 -22.68 -8.44 -6.54
C GLN A 108 -22.25 -7.45 -5.45
N SER A 109 -22.58 -7.71 -4.18
CA SER A 109 -22.13 -6.88 -3.06
C SER A 109 -20.61 -6.85 -2.90
N PHE A 110 -19.92 -7.96 -3.15
CA PHE A 110 -18.46 -7.97 -3.20
C PHE A 110 -17.93 -7.09 -4.33
N THR A 111 -18.53 -7.18 -5.51
CA THR A 111 -18.12 -6.40 -6.69
C THR A 111 -18.25 -4.90 -6.41
N GLU A 112 -19.38 -4.47 -5.86
CA GLU A 112 -19.60 -3.07 -5.46
C GLU A 112 -18.58 -2.60 -4.41
N LYS A 113 -18.28 -3.44 -3.41
CA LYS A 113 -17.26 -3.11 -2.40
C LYS A 113 -15.86 -2.99 -3.00
N ALA A 114 -15.50 -3.91 -3.90
CA ALA A 114 -14.22 -3.88 -4.60
C ALA A 114 -14.11 -2.62 -5.48
N ASP A 115 -15.18 -2.24 -6.17
CA ASP A 115 -15.22 -1.04 -7.00
C ASP A 115 -15.13 0.25 -6.18
N ILE A 116 -15.89 0.34 -5.07
CA ILE A 116 -15.80 1.47 -4.14
C ILE A 116 -14.40 1.58 -3.57
N PHE A 117 -13.81 0.46 -3.15
CA PHE A 117 -12.44 0.42 -2.65
C PHE A 117 -11.46 0.92 -3.71
N ASN A 118 -11.53 0.38 -4.93
CA ASN A 118 -10.66 0.75 -6.04
C ASN A 118 -10.78 2.24 -6.41
N ARG A 119 -11.98 2.83 -6.36
CA ARG A 119 -12.14 4.28 -6.56
C ARG A 119 -11.48 5.11 -5.45
N ARG A 120 -11.58 4.64 -4.20
CA ARG A 120 -10.90 5.29 -3.06
C ARG A 120 -9.37 5.15 -3.14
N THR A 121 -8.85 4.12 -3.80
CA THR A 121 -7.39 3.96 -3.92
C THR A 121 -6.74 4.98 -4.85
N GLU A 122 -7.50 5.60 -5.76
CA GLU A 122 -7.04 6.68 -6.64
C GLU A 122 -6.89 8.03 -5.90
N GLN A 123 -7.48 8.16 -4.71
CA GLN A 123 -7.35 9.35 -3.89
C GLN A 123 -5.95 9.45 -3.25
N LEU A 124 -5.53 10.68 -2.99
CA LEU A 124 -4.29 10.96 -2.25
C LEU A 124 -4.32 10.30 -0.88
N PHE A 125 -3.17 9.78 -0.46
CA PHE A 125 -3.03 9.20 0.86
C PHE A 125 -2.96 10.32 1.91
N ASP A 126 -3.95 10.34 2.79
CA ASP A 126 -4.01 11.35 3.86
C ASP A 126 -3.00 11.05 4.97
N ILE A 127 -1.95 11.88 5.02
CA ILE A 127 -0.92 11.89 6.05
C ILE A 127 -1.19 12.85 7.20
N PHE A 128 -2.27 13.62 7.14
CA PHE A 128 -2.73 14.46 8.23
C PHE A 128 -3.81 13.79 9.07
N CYS A 129 -4.17 12.55 8.73
CA CYS A 129 -5.19 11.77 9.42
C CYS A 129 -4.85 11.65 10.92
N THR A 130 -5.45 12.52 11.72
CA THR A 130 -5.45 12.41 13.18
C THR A 130 -6.45 11.34 13.57
N ASP A 131 -6.15 10.60 14.63
CA ASP A 131 -7.16 9.74 15.24
C ASP A 131 -8.27 10.64 15.76
N THR A 132 -9.34 10.83 14.98
CA THR A 132 -10.60 11.32 15.52
C THR A 132 -11.09 10.25 16.49
N VAL A 133 -10.96 10.58 17.77
CA VAL A 133 -11.38 9.82 18.95
C VAL A 133 -12.78 9.24 18.78
#